data_AF-A0A653W086-F1
#
_entry.id   AF-A0A653W086-F1
#
_cell.length_a   1.000
_cell.length_b   1.000
_cell.length_c   1.000
_cell.angle_alpha   90.00
_cell.angle_beta   90.00
_cell.angle_gamma   90.00
#
_symmetry.space_group_name_H-M   'P 1'
#
loop_
_entity.id
_entity.type
_entity.pdbx_description
1 polymer ?
#
loop_
_entity_poly.entity_id
_entity_poly.type
_entity_poly.pdbx_seq_one_letter_code
_entity_poly.pdbx_strand_id
1 'polypeptide(L)'
;MTTLATRTREIGDLEGFDVEFYDKNGNPVDPKTNGIPKYNFDRKAKSSATISEIKESRFKKIYPDYEVKILKGDGSIANGNTKLSSVRESYEE
;
A
#
# COMPACT_ATOMS: atom_id res chain seq x y z
N MET A 1 2.40 17.82 10.07
CA MET A 1 2.82 16.46 9.65
C MET A 1 1.60 15.58 9.70
N THR A 2 1.41 14.70 8.72
CA THR A 2 0.22 13.83 8.67
C THR A 2 0.56 12.45 9.23
N THR A 3 -0.43 11.81 9.86
CA THR A 3 -0.28 10.47 10.44
C THR A 3 -0.25 9.38 9.37
N LEU A 4 0.32 8.23 9.71
CA LEU A 4 0.29 7.03 8.89
C LEU A 4 -1.15 6.67 8.48
N ALA A 5 -2.11 6.74 9.40
CA ALA A 5 -3.52 6.47 9.13
C ALA A 5 -4.10 7.35 8.01
N THR A 6 -3.69 8.61 7.94
CA THR A 6 -4.12 9.50 6.86
C THR A 6 -3.47 9.10 5.54
N ARG A 7 -2.20 8.67 5.56
CA ARG A 7 -1.48 8.22 4.36
C ARG A 7 -2.05 6.93 3.80
N THR A 8 -2.33 5.95 4.65
CA THR A 8 -2.94 4.69 4.22
C THR A 8 -4.31 4.95 3.58
N ARG A 9 -5.09 5.88 4.15
CA ARG A 9 -6.36 6.31 3.55
C ARG A 9 -6.21 7.02 2.20
N GLU A 10 -5.25 7.93 2.06
CA GLU A 10 -4.95 8.59 0.77
C GLU A 10 -4.53 7.56 -0.30
N ILE A 11 -3.73 6.57 0.09
CA ILE A 11 -3.31 5.48 -0.80
C ILE A 11 -4.53 4.64 -1.20
N GLY A 12 -5.40 4.28 -0.26
CA GLY A 12 -6.60 3.51 -0.53
C GLY A 12 -7.58 4.22 -1.46
N ASP A 13 -7.80 5.52 -1.25
CA ASP A 13 -8.66 6.35 -2.11
C ASP A 13 -8.15 6.42 -3.56
N LEU A 14 -6.83 6.57 -3.74
CA LEU A 14 -6.22 6.65 -5.07
C LEU A 14 -6.07 5.30 -5.76
N GLU A 15 -5.62 4.28 -5.01
CA GLU A 15 -5.22 3.00 -5.57
C GLU A 15 -6.33 1.95 -5.54
N GLY A 16 -7.36 2.12 -4.71
CA GLY A 16 -8.50 1.22 -4.59
C GLY A 16 -8.21 -0.06 -3.80
N PHE A 17 -7.28 -0.01 -2.83
CA PHE A 17 -6.98 -1.12 -1.92
C PHE A 17 -6.32 -0.60 -0.63
N ASP A 18 -6.45 -1.35 0.46
CA ASP A 18 -5.82 -1.00 1.73
C ASP A 18 -4.37 -1.44 1.80
N VAL A 19 -3.60 -0.73 2.63
CA VAL A 19 -2.18 -1.00 2.86
C VAL A 19 -1.83 -0.96 4.33
N GLU A 20 -0.95 -1.86 4.73
CA GLU A 20 -0.34 -1.91 6.06
C GLU A 20 1.16 -1.65 5.96
N PHE A 21 1.71 -0.95 6.95
CA PHE A 21 3.12 -0.64 7.02
C PHE A 21 3.77 -1.45 8.13
N TYR A 22 4.88 -2.08 7.81
CA TYR A 22 5.71 -2.85 8.73
C TYR A 22 7.09 -2.23 8.80
N ASP A 23 7.71 -2.28 9.97
CA ASP A 23 9.10 -1.84 10.16
C ASP A 23 10.09 -2.88 9.59
N LYS A 24 11.38 -2.55 9.52
CA LYS A 24 12.42 -3.48 9.03
C LYS A 24 12.52 -4.78 9.85
N ASN A 25 12.09 -4.76 11.10
CA ASN A 25 12.01 -5.92 11.99
C ASN A 25 10.71 -6.70 11.83
N GLY A 26 9.80 -6.27 10.96
CA GLY A 26 8.55 -6.96 10.65
C GLY A 26 7.39 -6.69 11.62
N ASN A 27 7.48 -5.65 12.46
CA ASN A 27 6.39 -5.27 13.35
C ASN A 27 5.46 -4.25 12.66
N PRO A 28 4.14 -4.32 12.89
CA PRO A 28 3.22 -3.33 12.36
C PRO A 28 3.53 -1.94 12.94
N VAL A 29 3.59 -0.94 12.07
CA VAL A 29 3.83 0.45 12.46
C VAL A 29 2.54 1.06 12.99
N ASP A 30 2.62 1.76 14.12
CA ASP A 30 1.44 2.38 14.73
C ASP A 30 0.82 3.42 13.77
N PRO A 31 -0.50 3.38 13.53
CA PRO A 31 -1.19 4.28 12.61
C PRO A 31 -1.13 5.76 13.02
N LYS A 32 -0.82 6.08 14.29
CA LYS A 32 -0.62 7.45 14.79
C LYS A 32 0.82 7.93 14.60
N THR A 33 1.70 7.10 14.04
CA THR A 33 3.07 7.49 13.67
C THR A 33 3.03 8.68 12.73
N ASN A 34 3.77 9.73 13.10
CA ASN A 34 3.93 10.94 12.30
C ASN A 34 5.22 10.89 11.49
N GLY A 35 5.32 11.75 10.47
CA GLY A 35 6.52 11.88 9.64
C GLY A 35 6.56 10.92 8.44
N ILE A 36 5.43 10.29 8.10
CA ILE A 36 5.33 9.45 6.91
C ILE A 36 5.27 10.32 5.65
N PRO A 37 6.19 10.13 4.68
CA PRO A 37 6.23 10.93 3.46
C PRO A 37 4.93 10.80 2.65
N LYS A 38 4.60 11.86 1.90
CA LYS A 38 3.39 11.90 1.08
C LYS A 38 3.50 10.91 -0.08
N TYR A 39 2.42 10.17 -0.32
CA TYR A 39 2.27 9.38 -1.53
C TYR A 39 1.99 10.31 -2.71
N ASN A 40 3.04 10.79 -3.37
CA ASN A 40 2.96 11.88 -4.36
C ASN A 40 2.66 11.38 -5.78
N PHE A 41 1.71 10.45 -5.92
CA PHE A 41 1.23 9.96 -7.20
C PHE A 41 -0.12 10.59 -7.53
N ASP A 42 -0.26 11.10 -8.75
CA ASP A 42 -1.51 11.70 -9.23
C ASP A 42 -2.46 10.66 -9.86
N ARG A 43 -1.89 9.54 -10.33
CA ARG A 43 -2.63 8.49 -11.03
C ARG A 43 -2.48 7.15 -10.35
N LYS A 44 -3.60 6.42 -10.31
CA LYS A 44 -3.67 5.02 -9.90
C LYS A 44 -2.62 4.19 -10.61
N ALA A 45 -2.06 3.20 -9.92
CA ALA A 45 -1.13 2.27 -10.52
C ALA A 45 -1.81 1.39 -11.59
N LYS A 46 -0.99 0.93 -12.54
CA LYS A 46 -1.44 0.13 -13.69
C LYS A 46 -2.04 -1.19 -13.21
N SER A 47 -3.28 -1.50 -13.58
CA SER A 47 -3.96 -2.73 -13.15
C SER A 47 -3.24 -4.01 -13.59
N SER A 48 -2.47 -3.95 -14.69
CA SER A 48 -1.69 -5.07 -15.21
C SER A 48 -0.44 -5.38 -14.39
N ALA A 49 0.02 -4.45 -13.55
CA ALA A 49 1.21 -4.63 -12.74
C ALA A 49 0.94 -5.58 -11.57
N THR A 50 1.98 -6.29 -11.15
CA THR A 50 1.95 -7.14 -9.98
C THR A 50 2.17 -6.34 -8.69
N ILE A 51 1.72 -6.88 -7.56
CA ILE A 51 1.96 -6.28 -6.24
C ILE A 51 3.46 -6.05 -6.01
N SER A 52 4.32 -7.01 -6.37
CA SER A 52 5.77 -6.85 -6.26
C SER A 52 6.30 -5.66 -7.06
N GLU A 53 5.84 -5.46 -8.29
CA GLU A 53 6.24 -4.32 -9.11
C GLU A 53 5.77 -2.98 -8.52
N ILE A 54 4.57 -2.92 -7.97
CA ILE A 54 4.06 -1.69 -7.32
C ILE A 54 4.85 -1.40 -6.04
N LYS A 55 5.13 -2.42 -5.24
CA LYS A 55 6.00 -2.33 -4.05
C LYS A 55 7.35 -1.76 -4.40
N GLU A 56 7.99 -2.26 -5.46
CA GLU A 56 9.32 -1.78 -5.85
C GLU A 56 9.30 -0.40 -6.52
N SER A 57 8.36 -0.15 -7.42
CA SER A 57 8.32 1.09 -8.22
C SER A 57 7.83 2.29 -7.43
N ARG A 58 6.87 2.09 -6.51
CA ARG A 58 6.21 3.16 -5.75
C ARG A 58 6.62 3.17 -4.29
N PHE A 59 6.30 2.10 -3.56
CA PHE A 59 6.43 2.08 -2.11
C PHE A 59 7.89 2.13 -1.65
N LYS A 60 8.77 1.32 -2.22
CA LYS A 60 10.21 1.28 -1.88
C LYS A 60 10.94 2.60 -2.16
N LYS A 61 10.45 3.41 -3.13
CA LYS A 61 11.02 4.73 -3.43
C LYS A 61 10.63 5.79 -2.41
N ILE A 62 9.43 5.73 -1.87
CA ILE A 62 8.90 6.72 -0.92
C ILE A 62 9.18 6.31 0.52
N TYR A 63 9.11 5.02 0.80
CA TYR A 63 9.19 4.39 2.11
C TYR A 63 10.30 3.33 2.16
N PRO A 64 11.58 3.68 1.94
CA PRO A 64 12.68 2.72 1.89
C PRO A 64 12.90 1.99 3.23
N ASP A 65 12.51 2.62 4.34
CA ASP A 65 12.64 2.06 5.68
C ASP A 65 11.44 1.21 6.13
N TYR A 66 10.39 1.11 5.31
CA TYR A 66 9.16 0.40 5.65
C TYR A 66 8.84 -0.70 4.64
N GLU A 67 8.34 -1.82 5.13
CA GLU A 67 7.74 -2.84 4.30
C GLU A 67 6.23 -2.63 4.20
N VAL A 68 5.75 -2.25 3.02
CA VAL A 68 4.32 -2.07 2.76
C VAL A 68 3.68 -3.38 2.33
N LYS A 69 2.63 -3.82 2.99
CA LYS A 69 1.80 -4.96 2.57
C LYS A 69 0.47 -4.46 2.05
N ILE A 70 0.05 -4.99 0.90
CA ILE A 70 -1.21 -4.63 0.26
C ILE A 70 -2.25 -5.66 0.68
N LEU A 71 -3.41 -5.20 1.13
CA LEU A 71 -4.52 -6.05 1.52
C LEU A 71 -5.52 -6.22 0.37
N LYS A 72 -6.24 -7.33 0.40
CA LYS A 72 -7.42 -7.61 -0.44
C LYS A 72 -8.70 -7.20 0.30
N GLY A 73 -9.84 -7.22 -0.37
CA GLY A 73 -11.14 -6.87 0.24
C GLY A 73 -11.51 -7.74 1.45
N ASP A 74 -11.04 -8.99 1.46
CA ASP A 74 -11.18 -9.93 2.58
C ASP A 74 -10.27 -9.61 3.79
N GLY A 75 -9.37 -8.63 3.69
CA GLY A 75 -8.37 -8.29 4.72
C GLY A 75 -7.12 -9.18 4.69
N SER A 76 -7.09 -10.18 3.81
CA SER A 76 -5.91 -11.02 3.56
C SER A 76 -4.80 -10.27 2.79
N ILE A 77 -3.54 -10.54 3.10
CA ILE A 77 -2.38 -9.94 2.41
C ILE A 77 -2.28 -10.49 0.98
N ALA A 78 -2.19 -9.60 -0.01
CA ALA A 78 -1.99 -9.96 -1.40
C ALA A 78 -0.58 -10.51 -1.66
N ASN A 79 -0.50 -11.59 -2.44
CA ASN A 79 0.78 -12.18 -2.84
C ASN A 79 1.49 -11.24 -3.82
N GLY A 80 2.83 -11.21 -3.79
CA GLY A 80 3.64 -10.40 -4.70
C GLY A 80 3.34 -10.66 -6.19
N ASN A 81 2.99 -11.89 -6.56
CA ASN A 81 2.64 -12.26 -7.94
C ASN A 81 1.18 -11.93 -8.32
N THR A 82 0.34 -11.53 -7.35
CA THR A 82 -1.04 -11.15 -7.62
C THR A 82 -1.06 -9.85 -8.43
N LYS A 83 -1.93 -9.80 -9.44
CA LYS A 83 -2.15 -8.57 -10.22
C LYS A 83 -2.96 -7.58 -9.40
N LEU A 84 -2.64 -6.30 -9.55
CA LEU A 84 -3.38 -5.21 -8.90
C LEU A 84 -4.86 -5.22 -9.28
N SER A 85 -5.18 -5.61 -10.53
CA SER A 85 -6.57 -5.77 -10.99
C SER A 85 -7.36 -6.74 -10.11
N SER A 86 -6.77 -7.88 -9.74
CA SER A 86 -7.44 -8.91 -8.93
C SER A 86 -7.59 -8.47 -7.47
N VAL A 87 -6.65 -7.67 -6.95
CA VAL A 87 -6.79 -7.08 -5.62
C VAL A 87 -7.97 -6.11 -5.58
N ARG A 88 -8.10 -5.24 -6.59
CA ARG A 88 -9.22 -4.28 -6.70
C ARG A 88 -10.56 -4.98 -6.86
N GLU A 89 -10.60 -5.99 -7.73
CA GLU A 89 -11.81 -6.80 -7.98
C GLU A 89 -12.32 -7.45 -6.69
N SER A 90 -11.41 -7.89 -5.81
CA SER A 90 -11.76 -8.45 -4.50
C SER A 90 -12.46 -7.47 -3.53
N TYR A 91 -12.47 -6.16 -3.82
CA TYR A 91 -13.24 -5.16 -3.05
C TYR A 91 -14.62 -4.86 -3.68
N GLU A 92 -14.85 -5.31 -4.92
CA GLU A 92 -16.11 -5.13 -5.64
C GLU A 92 -17.04 -6.36 -5.50
N GLU A 93 -16.53 -7.46 -4.93
CA GLU A 93 -17.26 -8.70 -4.62
C GLU A 93 -18.11 -8.64 -3.34
#